data_AF-A0A1Y4M582-F1
#
_entry.id   AF-A0A1Y4M582-F1
#
_cell.length_a   1.000
_cell.length_b   1.000
_cell.length_c   1.000
_cell.angle_alpha   90.00
_cell.angle_beta   90.00
_cell.angle_gamma   90.00
#
_symmetry.space_group_name_H-M   'P 1'
#
loop_
_entity.id
_entity.type
_entity.pdbx_description
1 polymer ?
#
loop_
_entity_poly.entity_id
_entity_poly.type
_entity_poly.pdbx_seq_one_letter_code
_entity_poly.pdbx_strand_id
1 'polypeptide(L)'
;MPANWLYMDAKFPDFDGDISTEDKLAQVQNYLYLLVEQMRYTMQNLDTTNLNQTALNVWEEAITKPLYLLLEGEGERLTQLSVTADGLTALVQSQQQQVQEVKDAQVGTQETVEGLEESLAQVSSRVELALTSDQVEIAIEKKLAQGVDSVTTKTGFTFDDEGLTVSKTGSEMTTQVTEDGMTVSRSGTQVLVVDNQGVEATNLHAKTFLILAGKARLEPYGADRMGCFWIGG
;
A
#
# COMPACT_ATOMS: atom_id res chain seq x y z
N MET A 1 -37.18 93.80 -21.26
CA MET A 1 -37.27 92.44 -20.66
C MET A 1 -37.04 91.44 -21.78
N PRO A 2 -36.35 90.32 -21.55
CA PRO A 2 -36.24 89.26 -22.54
C PRO A 2 -37.65 88.80 -22.94
N ALA A 3 -37.90 88.67 -24.24
CA ALA A 3 -39.19 88.24 -24.76
C ALA A 3 -39.15 86.74 -25.06
N ASN A 4 -40.21 86.17 -25.65
CA ASN A 4 -40.12 84.82 -26.22
C ASN A 4 -39.89 84.92 -27.74
N TRP A 5 -39.51 83.80 -28.37
CA TRP A 5 -39.28 83.77 -29.82
C TRP A 5 -40.53 84.15 -30.63
N LEU A 6 -41.72 83.87 -30.11
CA LEU A 6 -42.99 84.28 -30.70
C LEU A 6 -43.18 85.81 -30.71
N TYR A 7 -42.75 86.50 -29.66
CA TYR A 7 -42.75 87.95 -29.59
C TYR A 7 -41.75 88.57 -30.57
N MET A 8 -40.58 87.95 -30.73
CA MET A 8 -39.63 88.37 -31.75
C MET A 8 -40.23 88.24 -33.15
N ASP A 9 -40.85 87.11 -33.45
CA ASP A 9 -41.51 86.87 -34.74
C ASP A 9 -42.61 87.91 -35.02
N ALA A 10 -43.46 88.20 -34.03
CA ALA A 10 -44.52 89.21 -34.14
C ALA A 10 -44.02 90.66 -34.28
N LYS A 11 -42.74 90.93 -34.03
CA LYS A 11 -42.11 92.26 -34.18
C LYS A 11 -41.27 92.38 -35.45
N PHE A 12 -41.33 91.38 -36.33
CA PHE A 12 -40.69 91.48 -37.64
C PHE A 12 -41.16 92.76 -38.35
N PRO A 13 -40.24 93.60 -38.88
CA PRO A 13 -40.62 94.85 -39.50
C PRO A 13 -41.59 94.62 -40.67
N ASP A 14 -42.73 95.31 -40.61
CA ASP A 14 -43.70 95.37 -41.68
C ASP A 14 -43.66 96.78 -42.27
N PHE A 15 -43.56 96.86 -43.59
CA PHE A 15 -43.33 98.12 -44.30
C PHE A 15 -44.56 98.59 -45.07
N ASP A 16 -45.74 98.27 -44.56
CA ASP A 16 -47.00 98.60 -45.20
C ASP A 16 -47.30 100.11 -45.16
N GLY A 17 -47.76 100.64 -46.30
CA GLY A 17 -48.08 102.08 -46.49
C GLY A 17 -46.89 102.99 -46.85
N ASP A 18 -47.15 104.31 -46.92
CA ASP A 18 -46.15 105.34 -47.22
C ASP A 18 -45.29 105.68 -45.99
N ILE A 19 -44.39 104.76 -45.63
CA ILE A 19 -43.40 104.93 -44.55
C ILE A 19 -42.09 105.46 -45.14
N SER A 20 -41.46 106.44 -44.49
CA SER A 20 -40.18 107.01 -44.94
C SER A 20 -39.04 105.99 -44.87
N THR A 21 -37.96 106.21 -45.63
CA THR A 21 -36.78 105.33 -45.59
C THR A 21 -36.11 105.33 -44.21
N GLU A 22 -36.12 106.47 -43.53
CA GLU A 22 -35.52 106.62 -42.20
C GLU A 22 -36.32 105.86 -41.13
N ASP A 23 -37.65 105.88 -41.23
CA ASP A 23 -38.53 105.10 -40.34
C ASP A 23 -38.38 103.60 -40.59
N LYS A 24 -38.28 103.17 -41.86
CA LYS A 24 -38.00 101.77 -42.21
C LYS A 24 -36.65 101.31 -41.62
N LEU A 25 -35.62 102.14 -41.73
CA LEU A 25 -34.30 101.86 -41.17
C LEU A 25 -34.34 101.76 -39.64
N ALA A 26 -35.04 102.67 -38.97
CA ALA A 26 -35.20 102.64 -37.52
C ALA A 26 -35.94 101.37 -37.05
N GLN A 27 -36.99 100.94 -37.75
CA GLN A 27 -37.70 99.70 -37.43
C GLN A 27 -36.79 98.46 -37.54
N VAL A 28 -35.98 98.39 -38.61
CA VAL A 28 -35.00 97.30 -38.78
C VAL A 28 -33.95 97.32 -37.68
N GLN A 29 -33.37 98.49 -37.36
CA GLN A 29 -32.37 98.62 -36.30
C GLN A 29 -32.92 98.19 -34.94
N ASN A 30 -34.15 98.59 -34.61
CA ASN A 30 -34.81 98.20 -33.37
C ASN A 30 -35.10 96.70 -33.31
N TYR A 31 -35.58 96.10 -34.41
CA TYR A 31 -35.79 94.66 -34.49
C TYR A 31 -34.49 93.87 -34.31
N LEU A 32 -33.41 94.28 -34.99
CA LEU A 32 -32.10 93.64 -34.87
C LEU A 32 -31.53 93.72 -33.45
N TYR A 33 -31.72 94.87 -32.77
CA TYR A 33 -31.32 95.01 -31.37
C TYR A 33 -32.07 94.02 -30.47
N LEU A 34 -33.40 93.95 -30.60
CA LEU A 34 -34.22 93.02 -29.83
C LEU A 34 -33.87 91.55 -30.14
N LEU A 35 -33.57 91.23 -31.40
CA LEU A 35 -33.20 89.89 -31.84
C LEU A 35 -31.85 89.45 -31.26
N VAL A 36 -30.86 90.34 -31.26
CA VAL A 36 -29.54 90.07 -30.66
C VAL A 36 -29.66 89.83 -29.16
N GLU A 37 -30.46 90.63 -28.45
CA GLU A 37 -30.69 90.44 -27.02
C GLU A 37 -31.44 89.12 -26.73
N GLN A 38 -32.43 88.77 -27.55
CA GLN A 38 -33.14 87.50 -27.42
C GLN A 38 -32.24 86.28 -27.68
N MET A 39 -31.36 86.37 -28.68
CA MET A 39 -30.35 85.35 -28.95
C MET A 39 -29.38 85.22 -27.77
N ARG A 40 -28.87 86.34 -27.24
CA ARG A 40 -27.96 86.34 -26.09
C ARG A 40 -28.63 85.71 -24.86
N TYR A 41 -29.88 86.06 -24.58
CA TYR A 41 -30.63 85.50 -23.47
C TYR A 41 -30.89 84.01 -23.63
N THR A 42 -31.32 83.57 -24.82
CA THR A 42 -31.55 82.14 -25.12
C THR A 42 -30.25 81.35 -25.00
N MET A 43 -29.15 81.87 -25.54
CA MET A 43 -27.84 81.21 -25.49
C MET A 43 -27.24 81.15 -24.08
N GLN A 44 -27.50 82.15 -23.23
CA GLN A 44 -27.06 82.16 -21.83
C GLN A 44 -27.88 81.24 -20.93
N ASN A 45 -29.11 80.89 -21.34
CA ASN A 45 -30.02 80.05 -20.57
C ASN A 45 -30.38 78.77 -21.32
N LEU A 46 -29.47 78.24 -22.16
CA LEU A 46 -29.71 76.96 -22.83
C LEU A 46 -29.88 75.85 -21.80
N ASP A 47 -31.01 75.17 -21.83
CA ASP A 47 -31.36 74.06 -20.96
C ASP A 47 -32.30 73.08 -21.69
N THR A 48 -32.72 72.01 -21.00
CA THR A 48 -33.58 70.99 -21.61
C THR A 48 -34.95 71.52 -22.04
N THR A 49 -35.38 72.69 -21.57
CA THR A 49 -36.68 73.29 -21.91
C THR A 49 -36.69 74.02 -23.25
N ASN A 50 -35.51 74.42 -23.75
CA ASN A 50 -35.35 75.16 -25.00
C ASN A 50 -34.54 74.41 -26.08
N LEU A 51 -34.17 73.15 -25.81
CA LEU A 51 -33.57 72.25 -26.80
C LEU A 51 -34.63 71.46 -27.58
N ASN A 52 -34.24 70.93 -28.74
CA ASN A 52 -35.07 69.99 -29.48
C ASN A 52 -35.21 68.68 -28.70
N GLN A 53 -36.43 68.37 -28.24
CA GLN A 53 -36.69 67.20 -27.40
C GLN A 53 -36.36 65.88 -28.08
N THR A 54 -36.60 65.75 -29.39
CA THR A 54 -36.27 64.53 -30.14
C THR A 54 -34.77 64.30 -30.17
N ALA A 55 -33.99 65.35 -30.44
CA ALA A 55 -32.53 65.26 -30.40
C ALA A 55 -32.06 64.91 -28.99
N LEU A 56 -32.59 65.59 -27.95
CA LEU A 56 -32.23 65.32 -26.56
C LEU A 56 -32.46 63.85 -26.18
N ASN A 57 -33.62 63.27 -26.52
CA ASN A 57 -33.93 61.87 -26.25
C ASN A 57 -32.94 60.91 -26.94
N VAL A 58 -32.53 61.21 -28.18
CA VAL A 58 -31.55 60.40 -28.91
C VAL A 58 -30.17 60.46 -28.22
N TRP A 59 -29.76 61.64 -27.77
CA TRP A 59 -28.51 61.80 -27.01
C TRP A 59 -28.57 61.08 -25.65
N GLU A 60 -29.68 61.19 -24.93
CA GLU A 60 -29.91 60.48 -23.68
C GLU A 60 -29.85 58.96 -23.89
N GLU A 61 -30.51 58.41 -24.92
CA GLU A 61 -30.45 56.97 -25.22
C GLU A 61 -29.03 56.54 -25.61
N ALA A 62 -28.34 57.31 -26.46
CA ALA A 62 -26.99 57.00 -26.92
C ALA A 62 -25.96 56.93 -25.77
N ILE A 63 -26.16 57.73 -24.71
CA ILE A 63 -25.30 57.74 -23.52
C ILE A 63 -25.72 56.67 -22.52
N THR A 64 -27.01 56.51 -22.27
CA THR A 64 -27.52 55.64 -21.18
C THR A 64 -27.57 54.16 -21.56
N LYS A 65 -27.92 53.83 -22.80
CA LYS A 65 -28.10 52.44 -23.25
C LYS A 65 -26.83 51.60 -23.15
N PRO A 66 -25.64 52.07 -23.57
CA PRO A 66 -24.40 51.33 -23.38
C PRO A 66 -24.07 51.08 -21.90
N LEU A 67 -24.39 52.04 -21.02
CA LEU A 67 -24.18 51.91 -19.58
C LEU A 67 -25.08 50.82 -18.97
N TYR A 68 -26.35 50.77 -19.36
CA TYR A 68 -27.26 49.71 -18.90
C TYR A 68 -26.78 48.31 -19.32
N LEU A 69 -26.35 48.16 -20.59
CA LEU A 69 -25.82 46.88 -21.08
C LEU A 69 -24.55 46.45 -20.33
N LEU A 70 -23.65 47.40 -20.02
CA LEU A 70 -22.45 47.12 -19.24
C LEU A 70 -22.80 46.67 -17.82
N LEU A 71 -23.71 47.38 -17.15
CA LEU A 71 -24.14 47.08 -15.78
C LEU A 71 -24.83 45.71 -15.68
N GLU A 72 -25.66 45.38 -16.66
CA GLU A 72 -26.31 44.05 -16.74
C GLU A 72 -25.25 42.94 -16.87
N GLY A 73 -24.29 43.11 -17.79
CA GLY A 73 -23.20 42.14 -17.96
C GLY A 73 -22.28 42.02 -16.73
N GLU A 74 -22.01 43.12 -16.02
CA GLU A 74 -21.27 43.07 -14.75
C GLU A 74 -22.07 42.37 -13.65
N GLY A 75 -23.39 42.56 -13.61
CA GLY A 75 -24.29 41.85 -12.71
C GLY A 75 -24.23 40.33 -12.92
N GLU A 76 -24.29 39.86 -14.16
CA GLU A 76 -24.15 38.43 -14.48
C GLU A 76 -22.80 37.87 -14.04
N ARG A 77 -21.70 38.59 -14.29
CA ARG A 77 -20.36 38.19 -13.86
C ARG A 77 -20.24 38.13 -12.34
N LEU A 78 -20.86 39.07 -11.62
CA LEU A 78 -20.89 39.07 -10.17
C LEU A 78 -21.68 37.88 -9.63
N THR A 79 -22.81 37.53 -10.24
CA THR A 79 -23.57 36.32 -9.88
C THR A 79 -22.74 35.05 -10.09
N GLN A 80 -22.05 34.91 -11.22
CA GLN A 80 -21.18 33.76 -11.48
C GLN A 80 -20.02 33.67 -10.48
N LEU A 81 -19.43 34.82 -10.11
CA LEU A 81 -18.38 34.89 -9.10
C LEU A 81 -18.90 34.46 -7.72
N SER A 82 -20.10 34.90 -7.34
CA SER A 82 -20.74 34.49 -6.08
C SER A 82 -20.97 32.98 -6.03
N VAL A 83 -21.54 32.40 -7.10
CA VAL A 83 -21.75 30.95 -7.20
C VAL A 83 -20.43 30.18 -7.11
N THR A 84 -19.38 30.68 -7.76
CA THR A 84 -18.06 30.07 -7.70
C THR A 84 -17.46 30.14 -6.29
N ALA A 85 -17.63 31.27 -5.60
CA ALA A 85 -17.16 31.45 -4.22
C ALA A 85 -17.89 30.54 -3.22
N ASP A 86 -19.21 30.36 -3.37
CA ASP A 86 -20.00 29.42 -2.57
C ASP A 86 -19.55 27.98 -2.81
N GLY A 87 -19.32 27.60 -4.07
CA GLY A 87 -18.78 26.29 -4.44
C GLY A 87 -17.39 26.03 -3.86
N LEU A 88 -16.50 27.03 -3.90
CA LEU A 88 -15.17 26.94 -3.27
C LEU A 88 -15.27 26.81 -1.75
N THR A 89 -16.20 27.52 -1.11
CA THR A 89 -16.42 27.42 0.34
C THR A 89 -16.85 26.01 0.74
N ALA A 90 -17.81 25.42 0.00
CA ALA A 90 -18.25 24.05 0.24
C ALA A 90 -17.13 23.03 0.00
N LEU A 91 -16.33 23.21 -1.06
CA LEU A 91 -15.18 22.36 -1.35
C LEU A 91 -14.13 22.42 -0.22
N VAL A 92 -13.81 23.61 0.27
CA VAL A 92 -12.85 23.80 1.37
C VAL A 92 -13.36 23.14 2.66
N GLN A 93 -14.64 23.27 2.98
CA GLN A 93 -15.24 22.61 4.14
C GLN A 93 -15.14 21.07 4.03
N SER A 94 -15.44 20.52 2.85
CA SER A 94 -15.29 19.08 2.59
C SER A 94 -13.84 18.61 2.72
N GLN A 95 -12.89 19.38 2.18
CA GLN A 95 -11.46 19.06 2.30
C GLN A 95 -10.97 19.12 3.75
N GLN A 96 -11.44 20.08 4.55
CA GLN A 96 -11.11 20.15 5.98
C GLN A 96 -11.60 18.91 6.73
N GLN A 97 -12.80 18.42 6.42
CA GLN A 97 -13.32 17.18 6.99
C GLN A 97 -12.45 15.97 6.60
N GLN A 98 -12.14 15.81 5.30
CA GLN A 98 -11.30 14.70 4.83
C GLN A 98 -9.91 14.71 5.48
N VAL A 99 -9.30 15.87 5.65
CA VAL A 99 -8.00 16.01 6.33
C VAL A 99 -8.10 15.57 7.80
N GLN A 100 -9.20 15.89 8.48
CA GLN A 100 -9.44 15.44 9.85
C GLN A 100 -9.60 13.92 9.92
N GLU A 101 -10.38 13.32 9.02
CA GLU A 101 -10.55 11.85 8.94
C GLU A 101 -9.22 11.13 8.69
N VAL A 102 -8.38 11.65 7.81
CA VAL A 102 -7.03 11.12 7.54
C VAL A 102 -6.15 11.22 8.79
N LYS A 103 -6.20 12.34 9.50
CA LYS A 103 -5.44 12.55 10.74
C LYS A 103 -5.84 11.56 11.83
N ASP A 104 -7.14 11.32 11.99
CA ASP A 104 -7.66 10.37 12.98
C ASP A 104 -7.24 8.93 12.63
N ALA A 105 -7.30 8.55 11.34
CA ALA A 105 -6.82 7.26 10.86
C ALA A 105 -5.31 7.07 11.06
N GLN A 106 -4.52 8.14 10.87
CA GLN A 106 -3.08 8.12 11.13
C GLN A 106 -2.80 7.86 12.62
N VAL A 107 -3.53 8.50 13.53
CA VAL A 107 -3.39 8.28 14.98
C VAL A 107 -3.72 6.82 15.33
N GLY A 108 -4.83 6.27 14.84
CA GLY A 108 -5.16 4.86 15.09
C GLY A 108 -4.12 3.87 14.54
N THR A 109 -3.50 4.21 13.40
CA THR A 109 -2.41 3.41 12.84
C THR A 109 -1.16 3.47 13.72
N GLN A 110 -0.81 4.66 14.22
CA GLN A 110 0.30 4.87 15.14
C GLN A 110 0.14 4.03 16.42
N GLU A 111 -1.04 4.07 17.04
CA GLU A 111 -1.36 3.26 18.24
C GLU A 111 -1.24 1.75 17.95
N THR A 112 -1.67 1.31 16.77
CA THR A 112 -1.55 -0.10 16.36
C THR A 112 -0.09 -0.52 16.22
N VAL A 113 0.76 0.34 15.63
CA VAL A 113 2.20 0.09 15.48
C VAL A 113 2.87 -0.01 16.84
N GLU A 114 2.60 0.92 17.74
CA GLU A 114 3.13 0.91 19.11
C GLU A 114 2.74 -0.38 19.85
N GLY A 115 1.48 -0.82 19.74
CA GLY A 115 1.03 -2.08 20.32
C GLY A 115 1.70 -3.33 19.71
N LEU A 116 2.01 -3.31 18.40
CA LEU A 116 2.76 -4.38 17.74
C LEU A 116 4.22 -4.41 18.18
N GLU A 117 4.86 -3.26 18.36
CA GLU A 117 6.23 -3.15 18.88
C GLU A 117 6.33 -3.73 20.30
N GLU A 118 5.38 -3.40 21.16
CA GLU A 118 5.29 -3.98 22.51
C GLU A 118 5.09 -5.50 22.47
N SER A 119 4.18 -5.98 21.62
CA SER A 119 3.92 -7.41 21.45
C SER A 119 5.16 -8.15 20.94
N LEU A 120 5.89 -7.57 19.99
CA LEU A 120 7.13 -8.12 19.47
C LEU A 120 8.23 -8.18 20.54
N ALA A 121 8.36 -7.14 21.36
CA ALA A 121 9.29 -7.13 22.49
C ALA A 121 8.95 -8.23 23.50
N GLN A 122 7.67 -8.42 23.83
CA GLN A 122 7.22 -9.50 24.71
C GLN A 122 7.49 -10.89 24.13
N VAL A 123 7.19 -11.10 22.84
CA VAL A 123 7.49 -12.37 22.16
C VAL A 123 8.98 -12.65 22.16
N SER A 124 9.80 -11.65 21.83
CA SER A 124 11.27 -11.78 21.83
C SER A 124 11.80 -12.17 23.21
N SER A 125 11.34 -11.50 24.27
CA SER A 125 11.71 -11.85 25.64
C SER A 125 11.26 -13.26 26.04
N ARG A 126 10.05 -13.68 25.65
CA ARG A 126 9.58 -15.06 25.91
C ARG A 126 10.39 -16.10 25.15
N VAL A 127 10.79 -15.81 23.91
CA VAL A 127 11.66 -16.68 23.12
C VAL A 127 13.02 -16.81 23.82
N GLU A 128 13.64 -15.71 24.25
CA GLU A 128 14.90 -15.73 25.00
C GLU A 128 14.79 -16.51 26.33
N LEU A 129 13.69 -16.34 27.07
CA LEU A 129 13.46 -17.07 28.33
C LEU A 129 13.17 -18.56 28.11
N ALA A 130 12.47 -18.91 27.02
CA ALA A 130 12.10 -20.29 26.70
C ALA A 130 13.23 -21.06 26.03
N LEU A 131 14.16 -20.35 25.39
CA LEU A 131 15.28 -20.91 24.64
C LEU A 131 16.56 -20.30 25.19
N THR A 132 17.08 -20.83 26.29
CA THR A 132 18.48 -20.55 26.60
C THR A 132 19.36 -21.14 25.50
N SER A 133 20.47 -20.48 25.14
CA SER A 133 21.39 -20.98 24.10
C SER A 133 21.75 -22.45 24.35
N ASP A 134 22.00 -22.79 25.61
CA ASP A 134 22.27 -24.15 26.06
C ASP A 134 21.10 -25.10 25.79
N GLN A 135 19.84 -24.69 25.99
CA GLN A 135 18.67 -25.55 25.72
C GLN A 135 18.42 -25.77 24.23
N VAL A 136 18.67 -24.76 23.38
CA VAL A 136 18.58 -24.88 21.92
C VAL A 136 19.67 -25.79 21.39
N GLU A 137 20.90 -25.57 21.83
CA GLU A 137 22.06 -26.38 21.49
C GLU A 137 21.85 -27.82 21.94
N ILE A 138 21.42 -28.06 23.19
CA ILE A 138 21.08 -29.39 23.72
C ILE A 138 19.92 -30.05 22.95
N ALA A 139 18.89 -29.31 22.55
CA ALA A 139 17.76 -29.87 21.80
C ALA A 139 18.14 -30.23 20.35
N ILE A 140 18.98 -29.41 19.71
CA ILE A 140 19.54 -29.64 18.38
C ILE A 140 20.53 -30.80 18.43
N GLU A 141 21.45 -30.84 19.40
CA GLU A 141 22.35 -31.95 19.68
C GLU A 141 21.57 -33.24 19.92
N LYS A 142 20.53 -33.22 20.75
CA LYS A 142 19.68 -34.41 21.00
C LYS A 142 18.93 -34.87 19.75
N LYS A 143 18.59 -33.97 18.83
CA LYS A 143 17.96 -34.29 17.53
C LYS A 143 18.96 -34.78 16.48
N LEU A 144 20.22 -34.32 16.53
CA LEU A 144 21.32 -34.77 15.66
C LEU A 144 21.91 -36.10 16.15
N ALA A 145 22.06 -36.28 17.47
CA ALA A 145 22.35 -37.56 18.13
C ALA A 145 21.19 -38.56 18.00
N GLN A 146 19.99 -38.10 17.61
CA GLN A 146 18.91 -38.99 17.14
C GLN A 146 19.12 -39.52 15.72
N GLY A 147 20.32 -39.47 15.15
CA GLY A 147 20.81 -40.62 14.39
C GLY A 147 20.96 -41.78 15.37
N VAL A 148 19.92 -42.62 15.49
CA VAL A 148 19.66 -43.50 16.65
C VAL A 148 20.92 -44.19 17.21
N ASP A 149 21.40 -43.75 18.38
CA ASP A 149 22.55 -44.35 19.11
C ASP A 149 22.34 -45.84 19.45
N SER A 150 21.09 -46.27 19.64
CA SER A 150 20.72 -47.68 19.82
C SER A 150 19.34 -48.01 19.27
N VAL A 151 19.24 -49.00 18.39
CA VAL A 151 17.97 -49.56 17.89
C VAL A 151 17.70 -50.89 18.57
N THR A 152 16.82 -50.90 19.59
CA THR A 152 16.34 -52.13 20.23
C THR A 152 14.93 -52.50 19.75
N THR A 153 14.77 -53.70 19.19
CA THR A 153 13.49 -54.26 18.76
C THR A 153 12.86 -55.10 19.87
N LYS A 154 11.51 -55.16 19.92
CA LYS A 154 10.77 -56.06 20.84
C LYS A 154 11.09 -57.55 20.62
N THR A 155 11.67 -57.88 19.48
CA THR A 155 12.09 -59.23 19.10
C THR A 155 13.47 -59.62 19.65
N GLY A 156 14.19 -58.71 20.32
CA GLY A 156 15.48 -58.99 20.96
C GLY A 156 16.71 -58.72 20.09
N PHE A 157 16.61 -57.77 19.16
CA PHE A 157 17.75 -57.28 18.38
C PHE A 157 18.10 -55.87 18.83
N THR A 158 19.36 -55.62 19.13
CA THR A 158 19.91 -54.32 19.53
C THR A 158 21.07 -53.97 18.59
N PHE A 159 21.07 -52.77 18.02
CA PHE A 159 22.18 -52.22 17.26
C PHE A 159 22.65 -50.95 17.95
N ASP A 160 23.86 -50.95 18.49
CA ASP A 160 24.46 -49.85 19.27
C ASP A 160 25.98 -49.76 19.03
N ASP A 161 26.67 -49.00 19.87
CA ASP A 161 28.13 -48.82 19.86
C ASP A 161 28.91 -50.10 20.16
N GLU A 162 28.26 -51.14 20.71
CA GLU A 162 28.83 -52.46 20.95
C GLU A 162 28.53 -53.46 19.81
N GLY A 163 27.94 -52.99 18.71
CA GLY A 163 27.64 -53.77 17.49
C GLY A 163 26.20 -54.26 17.40
N LEU A 164 25.99 -55.41 16.75
CA LEU A 164 24.68 -56.06 16.64
C LEU A 164 24.57 -57.17 17.70
N THR A 165 23.69 -56.96 18.68
CA THR A 165 23.36 -57.95 19.71
C THR A 165 22.00 -58.58 19.45
N VAL A 166 21.94 -59.91 19.53
CA VAL A 166 20.71 -60.69 19.53
C VAL A 166 20.59 -61.37 20.89
N SER A 167 19.67 -60.87 21.72
CA SER A 167 19.37 -61.41 23.05
C SER A 167 17.91 -61.15 23.41
N LYS A 168 17.26 -62.12 24.04
CA LYS A 168 15.86 -62.03 24.45
C LYS A 168 15.73 -62.37 25.92
N THR A 169 14.91 -61.62 26.65
CA THR A 169 14.60 -61.92 28.05
C THR A 169 14.10 -63.36 28.20
N GLY A 170 14.77 -64.13 29.07
CA GLY A 170 14.50 -65.56 29.29
C GLY A 170 15.29 -66.52 28.38
N SER A 171 16.08 -66.01 27.42
CA SER A 171 17.06 -66.80 26.68
C SER A 171 18.38 -66.84 27.44
N GLU A 172 18.97 -68.03 27.59
CA GLU A 172 20.35 -68.18 28.06
C GLU A 172 21.36 -67.81 26.96
N MET A 173 20.92 -67.78 25.71
CA MET A 173 21.76 -67.53 24.54
C MET A 173 21.78 -66.04 24.18
N THR A 174 22.98 -65.52 23.92
CA THR A 174 23.23 -64.20 23.34
C THR A 174 24.19 -64.35 22.17
N THR A 175 23.96 -63.59 21.09
CA THR A 175 24.89 -63.46 19.96
C THR A 175 25.28 -62.01 19.81
N GLN A 176 26.57 -61.73 19.65
CA GLN A 176 27.08 -60.40 19.37
C GLN A 176 27.92 -60.43 18.10
N VAL A 177 27.72 -59.46 17.23
CA VAL A 177 28.50 -59.25 16.01
C VAL A 177 29.09 -57.85 16.05
N THR A 178 30.42 -57.78 16.04
CA THR A 178 31.20 -56.53 16.03
C THR A 178 32.12 -56.50 14.81
N GLU A 179 32.93 -55.45 14.68
CA GLU A 179 34.02 -55.37 13.70
C GLU A 179 35.07 -56.47 13.87
N ASP A 180 35.22 -57.01 15.09
CA ASP A 180 36.20 -58.03 15.43
C ASP A 180 35.71 -59.46 15.16
N GLY A 181 34.40 -59.64 14.94
CA GLY A 181 33.82 -60.93 14.57
C GLY A 181 32.47 -61.23 15.21
N MET A 182 32.22 -62.51 15.52
CA MET A 182 30.96 -63.00 16.06
C MET A 182 31.21 -63.86 17.30
N THR A 183 30.53 -63.51 18.39
CA THR A 183 30.54 -64.29 19.63
C THR A 183 29.14 -64.79 19.97
N VAL A 184 29.02 -66.08 20.28
CA VAL A 184 27.81 -66.68 20.84
C VAL A 184 28.12 -67.17 22.25
N SER A 185 27.32 -66.72 23.21
CA SER A 185 27.46 -67.05 24.62
C SER A 185 26.21 -67.73 25.16
N ARG A 186 26.39 -68.70 26.06
CA ARG A 186 25.32 -69.32 26.86
C ARG A 186 25.55 -69.03 28.33
N SER A 187 24.61 -68.34 28.98
CA SER A 187 24.67 -67.97 30.40
C SER A 187 25.99 -67.27 30.77
N GLY A 188 26.46 -66.37 29.89
CA GLY A 188 27.70 -65.61 30.06
C GLY A 188 28.98 -66.36 29.68
N THR A 189 28.91 -67.65 29.30
CA THR A 189 30.07 -68.41 28.84
C THR A 189 30.12 -68.46 27.32
N GLN A 190 31.25 -68.08 26.70
CA GLN A 190 31.43 -68.17 25.25
C GLN A 190 31.39 -69.64 24.80
N VAL A 191 30.54 -69.94 23.82
CA VAL A 191 30.38 -71.29 23.25
C VAL A 191 30.77 -71.36 21.78
N LEU A 192 30.80 -70.22 21.08
CA LEU A 192 31.35 -70.05 19.75
C LEU A 192 31.96 -68.66 19.63
N VAL A 193 33.22 -68.58 19.20
CA VAL A 193 33.91 -67.34 18.86
C VAL A 193 34.45 -67.49 17.44
N VAL A 194 34.14 -66.51 16.59
CA VAL A 194 34.64 -66.41 15.22
C VAL A 194 35.28 -65.04 15.09
N ASP A 195 36.59 -64.98 14.94
CA ASP A 195 37.35 -63.73 14.88
C ASP A 195 38.53 -63.84 13.88
N ASN A 196 39.46 -62.88 13.94
CA ASN A 196 40.65 -62.87 13.08
C ASN A 196 41.70 -63.95 13.43
N GLN A 197 41.56 -64.67 14.55
CA GLN A 197 42.41 -65.79 14.96
C GLN A 197 41.85 -67.15 14.54
N GLY A 198 40.54 -67.24 14.26
CA GLY A 198 39.91 -68.43 13.71
C GLY A 198 38.54 -68.70 14.31
N VAL A 199 38.24 -69.97 14.55
CA VAL A 199 36.97 -70.42 15.13
C VAL A 199 37.23 -71.27 16.36
N GLU A 200 36.74 -70.82 17.51
CA GLU A 200 36.71 -71.60 18.75
C GLU A 200 35.26 -72.01 19.06
N ALA A 201 35.03 -73.29 19.32
CA ALA A 201 33.69 -73.80 19.58
C ALA A 201 33.67 -74.87 20.67
N THR A 202 32.73 -74.77 21.60
CA THR A 202 32.49 -75.80 22.62
C THR A 202 31.59 -76.89 22.05
N ASN A 203 32.00 -78.16 22.18
CA ASN A 203 31.23 -79.34 21.72
C ASN A 203 30.86 -79.31 20.22
N LEU A 204 31.84 -79.07 19.34
CA LEU A 204 31.63 -79.06 17.90
C LEU A 204 31.09 -80.42 17.40
N HIS A 205 29.89 -80.41 16.83
CA HIS A 205 29.31 -81.57 16.13
C HIS A 205 29.11 -81.24 14.66
N ALA A 206 29.93 -81.85 13.80
CA ALA A 206 29.77 -81.76 12.35
C ALA A 206 28.79 -82.83 11.84
N LYS A 207 27.67 -82.40 11.23
CA LYS A 207 26.62 -83.32 10.75
C LYS A 207 27.03 -84.15 9.54
N THR A 208 27.83 -83.57 8.64
CA THR A 208 28.17 -84.17 7.35
C THR A 208 29.61 -84.63 7.35
N PHE A 209 30.54 -83.70 7.54
CA PHE A 209 31.96 -83.98 7.62
C PHE A 209 32.71 -82.85 8.32
N LEU A 210 33.90 -83.15 8.86
CA LEU A 210 34.88 -82.18 9.33
C LEU A 210 36.09 -82.21 8.39
N ILE A 211 36.42 -81.08 7.78
CA ILE A 211 37.61 -80.94 6.92
C ILE A 211 38.76 -80.40 7.76
N LEU A 212 39.89 -81.10 7.72
CA LEU A 212 41.12 -80.71 8.41
C LEU A 212 42.16 -80.28 7.38
N ALA A 213 42.59 -79.02 7.49
CA ALA A 213 43.60 -78.38 6.64
C ALA A 213 43.36 -78.50 5.12
N GLY A 214 42.11 -78.71 4.68
CA GLY A 214 41.78 -78.98 3.28
C GLY A 214 42.33 -80.30 2.73
N LYS A 215 42.88 -81.16 3.58
CA LYS A 215 43.62 -82.37 3.19
C LYS A 215 42.98 -83.66 3.69
N ALA A 216 42.30 -83.62 4.84
CA ALA A 216 41.58 -84.75 5.38
C ALA A 216 40.10 -84.42 5.62
N ARG A 217 39.22 -85.40 5.43
CA ARG A 217 37.79 -85.33 5.70
C ARG A 217 37.42 -86.45 6.67
N LEU A 218 36.86 -86.08 7.82
CA LEU A 218 36.22 -86.99 8.75
C LEU A 218 34.72 -87.05 8.43
N GLU A 219 34.20 -88.21 8.05
CA GLU A 219 32.77 -88.41 7.77
C GLU A 219 32.30 -89.83 8.14
N PRO A 220 30.99 -90.04 8.35
CA PRO A 220 30.46 -91.38 8.62
C PRO A 220 30.83 -92.40 7.52
N TYR A 221 31.28 -93.59 7.91
CA TYR A 221 31.69 -94.68 7.01
C TYR A 221 31.04 -96.02 7.38
N GLY A 222 29.93 -96.34 6.70
CA GLY A 222 29.06 -97.47 7.08
C GLY A 222 28.16 -97.11 8.26
N ALA A 223 27.57 -98.12 8.92
CA ALA A 223 26.56 -97.90 9.96
C ALA A 223 27.10 -97.27 11.25
N ASP A 224 28.30 -97.67 11.70
CA ASP A 224 28.79 -97.34 13.06
C ASP A 224 30.26 -96.89 13.10
N ARG A 225 30.83 -96.40 11.99
CA ARG A 225 32.26 -96.00 11.95
C ARG A 225 32.43 -94.60 11.39
N MET A 226 33.57 -93.99 11.74
CA MET A 226 34.04 -92.72 11.18
C MET A 226 35.21 -93.03 10.23
N GLY A 227 35.14 -92.57 8.99
CA GLY A 227 36.23 -92.64 8.03
C GLY A 227 37.04 -91.36 8.07
N CYS A 228 38.37 -91.49 8.02
CA CYS A 228 39.28 -90.38 7.72
C CYS A 228 39.79 -90.56 6.30
N PHE A 229 39.33 -89.71 5.39
CA PHE A 229 39.67 -89.77 3.98
C PHE A 229 40.65 -88.66 3.63
N TRP A 230 41.72 -89.01 2.94
CA TRP A 230 42.51 -88.02 2.22
C TRP A 230 41.69 -87.47 1.07
N ILE A 231 41.53 -86.14 1.03
CA ILE A 231 40.77 -85.42 0.00
C ILE A 231 41.62 -84.38 -0.75
N GLY A 232 42.92 -84.30 -0.45
CA GLY A 232 43.84 -83.39 -1.11
C GLY A 232 44.21 -83.87 -2.52
N GLY A 233 43.43 -83.43 -3.51
CA GLY A 233 43.89 -83.29 -4.90
C GLY A 233 44.73 -82.03 -5.08
#